data_AF-A0A538PN78-F1
#
_entry.id   AF-A0A538PN78-F1
#
_cell.length_a   1.000
_cell.length_b   1.000
_cell.length_c   1.000
_cell.angle_alpha   90.00
_cell.angle_beta   90.00
_cell.angle_gamma   90.00
#
_symmetry.space_group_name_H-M   'P 1'
#
loop_
_entity.id
_entity.type
_entity.pdbx_description
1 polymer ?
#
loop_
_entity_poly.entity_id
_entity_poly.type
_entity_poly.pdbx_seq_one_letter_code
_entity_poly.pdbx_strand_id
1 'polypeptide(L)'
;DVVDTWGRRAVAGAAYHVWHPEGRAFDAPPLTRVEAEARRIQRFTHEGPSPWPLELRAVAPQPDQPYTLDLRRIDAGAAMPDPEDWAAP
;
A
#
# COMPACT_ATOMS: atom_id res chain seq x y z
N ASP A 1 -2.36 -5.99 -2.60
CA ASP A 1 -3.06 -7.19 -3.11
C ASP A 1 -2.48 -8.48 -2.60
N VAL A 2 -3.34 -9.49 -2.49
CA VAL A 2 -2.96 -10.89 -2.34
C VAL A 2 -3.20 -11.56 -3.69
N VAL A 3 -2.17 -12.21 -4.25
CA VAL A 3 -2.20 -12.71 -5.63
C VAL A 3 -2.01 -14.22 -5.66
N ASP A 4 -2.89 -14.90 -6.39
CA ASP A 4 -2.73 -16.29 -6.79
C ASP A 4 -1.80 -16.33 -8.02
N THR A 5 -0.58 -16.84 -7.82
CA THR A 5 0.44 -16.90 -8.88
C THR A 5 0.16 -17.98 -9.91
N TRP A 6 -0.65 -19.01 -9.59
CA TRP A 6 -1.06 -20.01 -10.57
C TRP A 6 -2.09 -19.41 -11.53
N GLY A 7 -3.15 -18.81 -10.97
CA GLY A 7 -4.23 -18.20 -11.74
C GLY A 7 -3.93 -16.82 -12.33
N ARG A 8 -2.77 -16.23 -11.99
CA ARG A 8 -2.37 -14.85 -12.33
C ARG A 8 -3.45 -13.81 -12.01
N ARG A 9 -4.08 -13.94 -10.85
CA ARG A 9 -5.20 -13.08 -10.42
C ARG A 9 -5.05 -12.62 -8.98
N ALA A 10 -5.47 -11.39 -8.71
CA ALA A 10 -5.62 -10.92 -7.34
C ALA A 10 -6.88 -11.55 -6.73
N VAL A 11 -6.73 -12.09 -5.52
CA VAL A 11 -7.84 -12.69 -4.75
C VAL A 11 -8.34 -11.75 -3.64
N ALA A 12 -7.54 -10.75 -3.27
CA ALA A 12 -7.91 -9.69 -2.36
C ALA A 12 -7.09 -8.42 -2.64
N GLY A 13 -7.65 -7.26 -2.31
CA GLY A 13 -7.01 -5.95 -2.42
C GLY A 13 -7.37 -5.07 -1.23
N ALA A 14 -6.50 -4.10 -0.94
CA ALA A 14 -6.75 -3.04 0.03
C ALA A 14 -5.79 -1.89 -0.28
N ALA A 15 -6.29 -0.66 -0.21
CA ALA A 15 -5.42 0.51 -0.20
C ALA A 15 -5.09 0.89 1.24
N TYR A 16 -3.82 1.26 1.45
CA TYR A 16 -3.35 1.83 2.70
C TYR A 16 -3.14 3.32 2.51
N HIS A 17 -3.69 4.11 3.43
CA HIS A 17 -3.56 5.55 3.42
C HIS A 17 -2.61 5.99 4.53
N VAL A 18 -1.62 6.81 4.20
CA VAL A 18 -0.67 7.39 5.18
C VAL A 18 -1.43 8.24 6.20
N TRP A 19 -2.50 8.89 5.72
CA TRP A 19 -3.47 9.65 6.49
C TRP A 19 -4.86 9.03 6.39
N HIS A 20 -5.78 9.28 7.32
CA HIS A 20 -7.15 8.80 7.12
C HIS A 20 -7.72 9.39 5.80
N PRO A 21 -8.44 8.61 4.98
CA PRO A 21 -8.99 9.08 3.70
C PRO A 21 -9.80 10.39 3.82
N GLU A 22 -10.53 10.55 4.94
CA GLU A 22 -11.31 11.76 5.22
C GLU A 22 -10.50 12.94 5.79
N GLY A 23 -9.17 12.91 5.75
CA GLY A 23 -8.38 14.05 6.23
C GLY A 23 -8.28 14.17 7.76
N ARG A 24 -8.67 13.15 8.53
CA ARG A 24 -8.69 13.21 10.01
C ARG A 24 -7.38 12.76 10.66
N ALA A 25 -6.87 13.61 11.55
CA ALA A 25 -5.75 13.35 12.46
C ALA A 25 -6.22 12.82 13.81
N PHE A 26 -5.32 12.17 14.53
CA PHE A 26 -5.38 12.18 15.99
C PHE A 26 -4.29 13.10 16.53
N ASP A 27 -4.64 14.02 17.42
CA ASP A 27 -3.70 15.00 17.99
C ASP A 27 -2.79 14.42 19.08
N ALA A 28 -3.15 13.24 19.61
CA ALA A 28 -2.44 12.58 20.69
C ALA A 28 -2.12 11.12 20.34
N PRO A 29 -1.04 10.54 20.91
CA PRO A 29 -0.73 9.11 20.75
C PRO A 29 -1.84 8.22 21.33
N PRO A 30 -1.99 6.98 20.85
CA PRO A 30 -2.98 6.05 21.40
C PRO A 30 -2.62 5.68 22.84
N LEU A 31 -3.63 5.68 23.73
CA LEU A 31 -3.49 5.31 25.14
C LEU A 31 -3.49 3.80 25.35
N THR A 32 -4.14 3.06 24.44
CA THR A 32 -4.31 1.61 24.57
C THR A 32 -3.91 0.87 23.30
N ARG A 33 -3.61 -0.43 23.43
CA ARG A 33 -3.36 -1.33 22.29
C ARG A 33 -4.57 -1.38 21.35
N VAL A 34 -5.78 -1.46 21.91
CA VAL A 34 -7.03 -1.55 21.14
C VAL A 34 -7.26 -0.27 20.34
N GLU A 35 -7.03 0.89 20.94
CA GLU A 35 -7.10 2.17 20.24
C GLU A 35 -6.05 2.25 19.12
N ALA A 36 -4.80 1.87 19.40
CA ALA A 36 -3.75 1.85 18.38
C ALA A 36 -4.12 0.94 17.19
N GLU A 37 -4.71 -0.22 17.47
CA GLU A 37 -5.17 -1.18 16.46
C GLU A 37 -6.35 -0.62 15.64
N ALA A 38 -7.36 -0.05 16.29
CA ALA A 38 -8.49 0.59 15.61
C ALA A 38 -8.03 1.72 14.67
N ARG A 39 -7.10 2.57 15.12
CA ARG A 39 -6.51 3.65 14.31
C ARG A 39 -5.71 3.12 13.11
N ARG A 40 -5.08 1.95 13.22
CA ARG A 40 -4.38 1.30 12.09
C ARG A 40 -5.37 0.74 11.08
N ILE A 41 -6.45 0.10 11.54
CA ILE A 41 -7.49 -0.47 10.66
C ILE A 41 -8.17 0.64 9.84
N GLN A 42 -8.44 1.80 10.44
CA GLN A 42 -9.03 2.95 9.76
C GLN A 42 -8.21 3.51 8.58
N ARG A 43 -6.92 3.14 8.46
CA ARG A 43 -6.09 3.52 7.32
C ARG A 43 -6.25 2.60 6.12
N PHE A 44 -7.02 1.53 6.23
CA PHE A 44 -7.25 0.61 5.13
C PHE A 44 -8.64 0.83 4.54
N THR A 45 -8.72 0.99 3.22
CA THR A 45 -9.97 0.93 2.48
C THR A 45 -10.03 -0.39 1.72
N HIS A 46 -11.22 -0.99 1.71
CA HIS A 46 -11.46 -2.18 0.90
C HIS A 46 -11.57 -1.77 -0.57
N GLU A 47 -10.47 -1.89 -1.30
CA GLU A 47 -10.48 -1.80 -2.75
C GLU A 47 -10.67 -3.20 -3.33
N GLY A 48 -11.41 -3.28 -4.44
CA GLY A 48 -11.49 -4.53 -5.19
C GLY A 48 -10.08 -5.01 -5.58
N PRO A 49 -9.87 -6.33 -5.72
CA PRO A 49 -8.60 -6.84 -6.20
C PRO A 49 -8.24 -6.24 -7.57
N SER A 50 -6.94 -6.05 -7.83
CA SER A 50 -6.46 -5.56 -9.13
C SER A 50 -7.07 -6.35 -10.30
N PRO A 51 -7.37 -5.69 -11.43
CA PRO A 51 -7.92 -6.34 -12.61
C PRO A 51 -7.03 -7.49 -13.11
N TRP A 52 -7.67 -8.50 -13.69
CA TRP A 52 -7.01 -9.62 -14.36
C TRP A 52 -6.71 -9.28 -15.83
N PRO A 53 -5.61 -9.76 -16.43
CA PRO A 53 -4.54 -10.59 -15.86
C PRO A 53 -3.47 -9.78 -15.13
N LEU A 54 -2.89 -10.37 -14.08
CA LEU A 54 -1.74 -9.79 -13.38
C LEU A 54 -0.43 -10.42 -13.85
N GLU A 55 0.49 -9.57 -14.28
CA GLU A 55 1.90 -9.93 -14.48
C GLU A 55 2.71 -9.39 -13.30
N LEU A 56 3.18 -10.29 -12.45
CA LEU A 56 3.98 -9.92 -11.28
C LEU A 56 5.44 -9.72 -11.67
N ARG A 57 6.03 -8.60 -11.24
CA ARG A 57 7.47 -8.39 -11.34
C ARG A 57 8.18 -9.20 -10.25
N ALA A 58 8.98 -10.19 -10.66
CA ALA A 58 9.86 -10.88 -9.74
C ALA A 58 10.95 -9.93 -9.22
N VAL A 59 11.15 -9.89 -7.90
CA VAL A 59 12.23 -9.12 -7.27
C VAL A 59 13.10 -10.07 -6.47
N ALA A 60 14.41 -10.01 -6.69
CA ALA A 60 15.37 -10.81 -5.93
C ALA A 60 15.45 -10.31 -4.48
N PRO A 61 15.47 -11.21 -3.47
CA PRO A 61 15.69 -10.81 -2.08
C PRO A 61 17.01 -10.07 -1.92
N GLN A 62 17.03 -9.01 -1.12
CA GLN A 62 18.27 -8.31 -0.79
C GLN A 62 19.00 -9.10 0.31
N PRO A 63 20.29 -9.46 0.15
CA PRO A 63 21.03 -10.26 1.14
C PRO A 63 21.07 -9.64 2.54
N ASP A 64 21.28 -8.33 2.62
CA ASP A 64 21.33 -7.60 3.90
C ASP A 64 19.95 -7.32 4.49
N GLN A 65 18.89 -7.49 3.69
CA GLN A 65 17.51 -7.16 4.05
C GLN A 65 16.54 -8.22 3.49
N PRO A 66 16.64 -9.49 3.92
CA PRO A 66 15.90 -10.60 3.30
C PRO A 66 14.37 -10.48 3.47
N TYR A 67 13.92 -9.66 4.43
CA TYR A 67 12.51 -9.45 4.76
C TYR A 67 12.03 -8.03 4.46
N THR A 68 12.82 -7.21 3.75
CA THR A 68 12.43 -5.84 3.42
C THR A 68 12.66 -5.58 1.93
N LEU A 69 11.61 -5.10 1.28
CA LEU A 69 11.65 -4.70 -0.11
C LEU A 69 11.80 -3.18 -0.18
N ASP A 70 12.99 -2.70 -0.57
CA ASP A 70 13.20 -1.27 -0.82
C ASP A 70 12.65 -0.87 -2.19
N LEU A 71 11.42 -0.35 -2.20
CA LEU A 71 10.73 0.07 -3.42
C LEU A 71 11.47 1.18 -4.18
N ARG A 72 12.35 1.95 -3.53
CA ARG A 72 13.14 3.02 -4.19
C ARG A 72 14.14 2.46 -5.21
N ARG A 73 14.43 1.15 -5.13
CA ARG A 73 15.35 0.44 -6.03
C ARG A 73 14.61 -0.19 -7.21
N ILE A 74 13.29 -0.13 -7.22
CA ILE A 74 12.43 -0.72 -8.24
C ILE A 74 11.91 0.43 -9.09
N ASP A 75 12.24 0.40 -10.38
CA ASP A 75 11.58 1.28 -11.34
C ASP A 75 10.10 0.88 -11.46
N ALA A 76 9.22 1.62 -10.80
CA ALA A 76 7.79 1.31 -10.76
C ALA A 76 7.08 1.54 -12.11
N GLY A 77 7.77 2.05 -13.13
CA GLY A 77 7.20 2.34 -14.45
C GLY A 77 6.22 3.52 -14.49
N ALA A 78 5.73 3.97 -13.32
CA ALA A 78 5.09 5.27 -13.16
C ALA A 78 6.18 6.31 -12.89
N ALA A 79 6.26 7.34 -13.75
CA ALA A 79 7.00 8.55 -13.39
C ALA A 79 6.40 9.09 -12.09
N MET A 80 7.25 9.60 -11.19
CA MET A 80 6.73 10.34 -10.03
C MET A 80 5.83 11.46 -10.59
N PRO A 81 4.56 11.57 -10.17
CA PRO A 81 3.71 12.67 -10.61
C PRO A 81 4.40 13.99 -10.26
N ASP A 82 4.28 14.99 -11.13
CA ASP A 82 4.90 16.29 -10.88
C ASP A 82 4.22 16.90 -9.64
N PRO A 83 4.94 17.60 -8.74
CA PRO A 83 4.32 18.35 -7.65
C PRO A 83 3.34 19.45 -8.10
N GLU A 84 3.06 19.60 -9.38
CA GLU A 84 1.96 20.43 -9.89
C GLU A 84 0.66 19.60 -10.06
N ASP A 85 0.79 18.28 -10.31
CA ASP A 85 -0.32 17.34 -10.48
C ASP A 85 -1.06 17.04 -9.17
N TRP A 86 -0.39 17.17 -8.01
CA TRP A 86 -1.02 16.99 -6.69
C TRP A 86 -2.01 18.10 -6.33
N ALA A 87 -1.95 19.23 -7.04
CA ALA A 87 -2.70 20.45 -6.71
C ALA A 87 -3.98 20.60 -7.54
N ALA A 88 -4.37 19.58 -8.31
CA ALA A 88 -5.65 19.58 -9.01
C ALA A 88 -6.83 19.57 -8.02
N PRO A 89 -7.85 20.43 -8.23
CA PRO A 89 -8.95 20.66 -7.29
C PRO A 89 -9.88 19.45 -7.10
#